data_AF-A0A969AZL2-F1
#
_entry.id   AF-A0A969AZL2-F1
#
_cell.length_a   1.000
_cell.length_b   1.000
_cell.length_c   1.000
_cell.angle_alpha   90.00
_cell.angle_beta   90.00
_cell.angle_gamma   90.00
#
_symmetry.space_group_name_H-M   'P 1'
#
loop_
_entity.id
_entity.type
_entity.pdbx_description
1 polymer ?
#
loop_
_entity_poly.entity_id
_entity_poly.type
_entity_poly.pdbx_seq_one_letter_code
_entity_poly.pdbx_strand_id
1 'polypeptide(L)'
;MRDGRLVYELSPKYADLLPVGEESRKKKKEMLSLAYRELHSPINFLPITMQNEAEPDRGFGLIFTLMGEQSQWLTLQCCTARLNKKGDKLVSHFQYEKLEDFPDISEREKQILELATRYNRLSTLKLNKYAFTHECHNHLTILFNLLNEDSHVFIHETGYHYSLDTKPKKSELQPLHVNGAPFDMEFDVYSDQNFVYLHLVLKIEEKRIRISSESIEKHFPSVYFARDADYIYPARNMAAISALIGYLKNPVQKMVKNHTEEFLAEFVIPLMENHHVNLEKIEGYSLEHSSPKPMKKKLYVSGIGQFVMFRPTIAMKKIRK
;
A
#
# COMPACT_ATOMS: atom_id res chain seq x y z
N MET A 1 -2.16 -50.79 13.09
CA MET A 1 -3.23 -51.79 13.30
C MET A 1 -3.74 -51.65 14.72
N ARG A 2 -5.01 -51.63 15.07
CA ARG A 2 -6.31 -51.39 14.41
C ARG A 2 -7.30 -51.43 15.59
N ASP A 3 -8.25 -50.50 15.60
CA ASP A 3 -9.66 -50.66 16.00
C ASP A 3 -10.07 -51.26 17.36
N GLY A 4 -10.73 -50.40 18.16
CA GLY A 4 -12.03 -50.68 18.81
C GLY A 4 -12.02 -51.35 20.20
N ARG A 5 -12.93 -51.05 21.12
CA ARG A 5 -14.02 -50.06 21.28
C ARG A 5 -14.47 -50.11 22.75
N LEU A 6 -14.99 -48.97 23.24
CA LEU A 6 -16.02 -48.73 24.28
C LEU A 6 -16.01 -49.51 25.61
N VAL A 7 -15.82 -48.88 26.78
CA VAL A 7 -16.64 -47.88 27.53
C VAL A 7 -17.47 -48.58 28.60
N TYR A 8 -17.32 -48.12 29.84
CA TYR A 8 -18.36 -48.27 30.86
C TYR A 8 -18.97 -46.90 31.11
N GLU A 9 -20.11 -46.63 30.47
CA GLU A 9 -21.09 -45.72 31.05
C GLU A 9 -21.83 -46.52 32.12
N LEU A 10 -21.50 -46.25 33.38
CA LEU A 10 -22.39 -46.58 34.48
C LEU A 10 -23.42 -45.46 34.63
N SER A 11 -24.66 -45.92 34.76
CA SER A 11 -25.88 -45.14 34.96
C SER A 11 -25.75 -44.10 36.09
N PRO A 12 -26.46 -42.95 36.01
CA PRO A 12 -26.49 -41.87 37.02
C PRO A 12 -26.99 -42.27 38.42
N LYS A 13 -27.23 -43.56 38.69
CA LYS A 13 -27.95 -44.05 39.87
C LYS A 13 -27.06 -44.61 40.99
N TYR A 14 -25.74 -44.74 40.81
CA TYR A 14 -24.91 -45.58 41.72
C TYR A 14 -23.66 -44.99 42.40
N ALA A 15 -23.11 -43.81 42.08
CA ALA A 15 -21.77 -43.49 42.63
C ALA A 15 -21.76 -42.77 44.00
N ASP A 16 -22.82 -42.04 44.37
CA ASP A 16 -22.89 -41.28 45.65
C ASP A 16 -22.98 -42.17 46.90
N LEU A 17 -22.90 -43.50 46.75
CA LEU A 17 -23.26 -44.44 47.81
C LEU A 17 -22.10 -45.18 48.49
N LEU A 18 -20.82 -44.85 48.26
CA LEU A 18 -19.73 -45.50 49.02
C LEU A 18 -18.63 -44.53 49.50
N PRO A 19 -18.00 -44.83 50.65
CA PRO A 19 -18.00 -43.92 51.79
C PRO A 19 -16.74 -43.04 51.94
N VAL A 20 -16.95 -41.98 52.73
CA VAL A 20 -16.05 -40.87 53.06
C VAL A 20 -14.75 -41.33 53.72
N GLY A 21 -13.62 -41.12 53.04
CA GLY A 21 -12.27 -41.22 53.61
C GLY A 21 -11.80 -39.91 54.28
N GLU A 22 -11.00 -40.03 55.33
CA GLU A 22 -10.54 -38.95 56.22
C GLU A 22 -9.79 -37.77 55.52
N GLU A 23 -9.34 -37.93 54.27
CA GLU A 23 -8.71 -36.85 53.49
C GLU A 23 -9.68 -35.70 53.15
N SER A 24 -10.99 -35.98 52.99
CA SER A 24 -12.00 -34.96 52.69
C SER A 24 -12.26 -34.01 53.87
N ARG A 25 -11.98 -34.43 55.11
CA ARG A 25 -12.07 -33.55 56.30
C ARG A 25 -10.88 -32.59 56.39
N LYS A 26 -9.70 -32.98 55.91
CA LYS A 26 -8.49 -32.13 55.94
C LYS A 26 -8.58 -30.98 54.91
N LYS A 27 -8.98 -31.29 53.68
CA LYS A 27 -9.17 -30.28 52.61
C LYS A 27 -10.27 -29.25 52.92
N LYS A 28 -11.35 -29.66 53.59
CA LYS A 28 -12.45 -28.73 53.94
C LYS A 28 -12.05 -27.75 55.06
N LYS A 29 -11.14 -28.14 55.96
CA LYS A 29 -10.61 -27.30 57.04
C LYS A 29 -9.58 -26.27 56.53
N GLU A 30 -8.76 -26.65 55.54
CA GLU A 30 -7.84 -25.72 54.87
C GLU A 30 -8.58 -24.69 54.00
N MET A 31 -9.59 -25.10 53.23
CA MET A 31 -10.39 -24.16 52.42
C MET A 31 -11.17 -23.14 53.27
N LEU A 32 -11.71 -23.54 54.42
CA LEU A 32 -12.37 -22.61 55.35
C LEU A 32 -11.38 -21.62 56.00
N SER A 33 -10.13 -22.03 56.23
CA SER A 33 -9.08 -21.14 56.77
C SER A 33 -8.56 -20.12 55.75
N LEU A 34 -8.58 -20.47 54.46
CA LEU A 34 -8.20 -19.57 53.36
C LEU A 34 -9.28 -18.51 53.11
N ALA A 35 -10.55 -18.92 53.09
CA ALA A 35 -11.69 -18.02 52.93
C ALA A 35 -11.80 -16.98 54.07
N TYR A 36 -11.44 -17.37 55.30
CA TYR A 36 -11.44 -16.45 56.45
C TYR A 36 -10.30 -15.42 56.42
N ARG A 37 -9.19 -15.70 55.69
CA ARG A 37 -8.08 -14.76 55.48
C ARG A 37 -8.38 -13.75 54.37
N GLU A 38 -9.15 -14.13 53.36
CA GLU A 38 -9.51 -13.22 52.26
C GLU A 38 -10.62 -12.23 52.65
N LEU A 39 -11.54 -12.62 53.54
CA LEU A 39 -12.65 -11.76 54.00
C LEU A 39 -12.26 -10.66 54.99
N HIS A 40 -11.05 -10.70 55.55
CA HIS A 40 -10.60 -9.75 56.59
C HIS A 40 -9.25 -9.07 56.29
N SER A 41 -8.81 -9.04 55.03
CA SER A 41 -7.65 -8.24 54.61
C SER A 41 -8.02 -6.75 54.48
N PRO A 42 -7.39 -5.83 55.22
CA PRO A 42 -7.69 -4.41 55.19
C PRO A 42 -6.97 -3.73 54.02
N ILE A 43 -7.43 -3.96 52.77
CA ILE A 43 -7.00 -3.18 51.60
C ILE A 43 -8.22 -2.87 50.70
N ASN A 44 -9.28 -2.30 51.28
CA ASN A 44 -10.37 -1.68 50.52
C ASN A 44 -10.78 -0.36 51.19
N PHE A 45 -9.84 0.59 51.18
CA PHE A 45 -10.14 2.02 51.31
C PHE A 45 -9.38 2.76 50.22
N LEU A 46 -9.87 2.67 48.99
CA LEU A 46 -9.61 3.68 47.96
C LEU A 46 -10.91 3.94 47.18
N PRO A 47 -11.15 5.20 46.78
CA PRO A 47 -12.46 5.68 46.37
C PRO A 47 -12.92 5.02 45.06
N ILE A 48 -14.24 4.90 44.93
CA ILE A 48 -14.93 4.53 43.69
C ILE A 48 -14.51 5.52 42.60
N THR A 49 -13.56 5.10 41.75
CA THR A 49 -13.34 5.78 40.47
C THR A 49 -14.54 5.50 39.58
N MET A 50 -15.09 6.60 39.06
CA MET A 50 -16.24 6.66 38.17
C MET A 50 -16.08 5.70 36.98
N GLN A 51 -17.25 5.26 36.49
CA GLN A 51 -17.48 4.56 35.23
C GLN A 51 -16.34 4.77 34.21
N ASN A 52 -15.53 3.74 33.98
CA ASN A 52 -14.73 3.68 32.76
C ASN A 52 -15.71 3.40 31.63
N GLU A 53 -15.97 4.41 30.81
CA GLU A 53 -16.41 4.23 29.43
C GLU A 53 -15.53 3.15 28.79
N ALA A 54 -16.14 2.13 28.19
CA ALA A 54 -15.42 1.04 27.57
C ALA A 54 -14.56 1.62 26.43
N GLU A 55 -13.24 1.72 26.66
CA GLU A 55 -12.28 2.07 25.61
C GLU A 55 -12.45 1.12 24.43
N PRO A 56 -12.38 1.61 23.17
CA PRO A 56 -12.42 0.74 22.01
C PRO A 56 -11.22 -0.21 22.05
N ASP A 57 -11.46 -1.47 22.41
CA ASP A 57 -10.41 -2.48 22.62
C ASP A 57 -9.78 -2.97 21.29
N ARG A 58 -10.24 -2.45 20.14
CA ARG A 58 -9.82 -2.85 18.79
C ARG A 58 -9.78 -1.67 17.82
N GLY A 59 -8.83 -1.69 16.89
CA GLY A 59 -8.71 -0.75 15.78
C GLY A 59 -8.45 -1.47 14.46
N PHE A 60 -8.74 -0.80 13.35
CA PHE A 60 -8.55 -1.27 11.98
C PHE A 60 -7.22 -0.79 11.42
N GLY A 61 -6.58 -1.59 10.57
CA GLY A 61 -5.37 -1.20 9.87
C GLY A 61 -5.24 -1.84 8.50
N LEU A 62 -4.38 -1.26 7.67
CA LEU A 62 -4.10 -1.75 6.32
C LEU A 62 -2.60 -1.99 6.15
N ILE A 63 -2.25 -3.12 5.54
CA ILE A 63 -0.88 -3.55 5.30
C ILE A 63 -0.65 -3.64 3.79
N PHE A 64 0.36 -2.91 3.33
CA PHE A 64 0.92 -2.97 1.99
C PHE A 64 2.04 -4.02 1.99
N THR A 65 1.78 -5.18 1.40
CA THR A 65 2.78 -6.24 1.28
C THR A 65 3.42 -6.19 -0.09
N LEU A 66 4.73 -5.96 -0.12
CA LEU A 66 5.55 -5.85 -1.31
C LEU A 66 6.33 -7.15 -1.55
N MET A 67 6.18 -7.74 -2.73
CA MET A 67 6.78 -9.01 -3.13
C MET A 67 7.47 -8.91 -4.50
N GLY A 68 8.50 -9.74 -4.69
CA GLY A 68 9.21 -9.92 -5.97
C GLY A 68 10.43 -9.01 -6.17
N GLU A 69 11.13 -9.14 -7.31
CA GLU A 69 12.22 -8.21 -7.66
C GLU A 69 11.66 -6.81 -7.79
N GLN A 70 12.34 -5.86 -7.14
CA GLN A 70 11.93 -4.46 -7.13
C GLN A 70 10.47 -4.29 -6.69
N SER A 71 9.94 -5.23 -5.89
CA SER A 71 8.65 -5.12 -5.24
C SER A 71 7.50 -4.79 -6.21
N GLN A 72 7.56 -5.40 -7.39
CA GLN A 72 6.59 -5.19 -8.46
C GLN A 72 5.19 -5.68 -8.09
N TRP A 73 5.07 -6.56 -7.10
CA TRP A 73 3.79 -7.14 -6.70
C TRP A 73 3.38 -6.54 -5.36
N LEU A 74 2.28 -5.80 -5.39
CA LEU A 74 1.65 -5.27 -4.19
C LEU A 74 0.41 -6.11 -3.89
N THR A 75 0.26 -6.50 -2.63
CA THR A 75 -1.00 -7.00 -2.07
C THR A 75 -1.41 -6.16 -0.88
N LEU A 76 -2.72 -6.07 -0.68
CA LEU A 76 -3.33 -5.22 0.33
C LEU A 76 -4.05 -6.11 1.35
N GLN A 77 -3.60 -6.12 2.59
CA GLN A 77 -4.23 -6.93 3.64
C GLN A 77 -4.79 -6.01 4.71
N CYS A 78 -6.10 -6.10 4.95
CA CYS A 78 -6.73 -5.44 6.08
C CYS A 78 -6.53 -6.28 7.34
N CYS A 79 -6.45 -5.61 8.48
CA CYS A 79 -6.33 -6.27 9.77
C CYS A 79 -7.09 -5.50 10.85
N THR A 80 -7.43 -6.21 11.93
CA THR A 80 -7.77 -5.60 13.22
C THR A 80 -6.69 -5.94 14.23
N ALA A 81 -6.47 -5.06 15.19
CA ALA A 81 -5.59 -5.35 16.31
C ALA A 81 -6.04 -4.58 17.55
N ARG A 82 -5.51 -4.96 18.71
CA ARG A 82 -5.74 -4.23 19.95
C ARG A 82 -5.10 -2.85 19.88
N LEU A 83 -5.84 -1.81 20.28
CA LEU A 83 -5.32 -0.45 20.43
C LEU A 83 -4.49 -0.31 21.73
N ASN A 84 -3.58 0.65 21.75
CA ASN A 84 -2.95 1.07 23.01
C ASN A 84 -3.94 1.88 23.86
N LYS A 85 -3.56 2.18 25.10
CA LYS A 85 -4.36 2.99 26.04
C LYS A 85 -4.71 4.40 25.52
N LYS A 86 -4.02 4.89 24.48
CA LYS A 86 -4.28 6.21 23.88
C LYS A 86 -5.21 6.13 22.66
N GLY A 87 -5.54 4.92 22.19
CA GLY A 87 -6.32 4.71 20.98
C GLY A 87 -5.60 5.10 19.68
N ASP A 88 -4.30 5.41 19.71
CA ASP A 88 -3.58 5.99 18.57
C ASP A 88 -2.67 4.99 17.84
N LYS A 89 -2.50 3.76 18.37
CA LYS A 89 -1.63 2.73 17.78
C LYS A 89 -2.17 1.32 17.96
N LEU A 90 -2.06 0.51 16.90
CA LEU A 90 -2.24 -0.94 16.94
C LEU A 90 -1.04 -1.61 17.62
N VAL A 91 -1.26 -2.34 18.72
CA VAL A 91 -0.18 -2.87 19.56
C VAL A 91 -0.08 -4.39 19.64
N SER A 92 -1.16 -5.16 19.45
CA SER A 92 -1.08 -6.63 19.60
C SER A 92 -2.30 -7.33 19.00
N HIS A 93 -2.24 -8.66 18.86
CA HIS A 93 -3.36 -9.49 18.40
C HIS A 93 -3.88 -9.12 17.00
N PHE A 94 -2.97 -9.02 16.03
CA PHE A 94 -3.33 -8.75 14.65
C PHE A 94 -4.14 -9.93 14.07
N GLN A 95 -5.39 -9.66 13.68
CA GLN A 95 -6.30 -10.55 12.99
C GLN A 95 -6.47 -10.09 11.54
N TYR A 96 -6.54 -11.03 10.60
CA TYR A 96 -6.45 -10.79 9.15
C TYR A 96 -7.62 -11.45 8.43
N GLU A 97 -8.83 -11.20 8.92
CA GLU A 97 -10.02 -12.00 8.57
C GLU A 97 -10.72 -11.48 7.30
N LYS A 98 -11.79 -12.15 6.85
CA LYS A 98 -12.56 -11.75 5.65
C LYS A 98 -13.66 -10.76 6.06
N LEU A 99 -14.28 -10.08 5.08
CA LEU A 99 -15.34 -9.08 5.29
C LEU A 99 -16.50 -9.55 6.21
N GLU A 100 -16.82 -10.85 6.15
CA GLU A 100 -17.86 -11.50 6.95
C GLU A 100 -17.49 -11.65 8.44
N ASP A 101 -16.20 -11.55 8.76
CA ASP A 101 -15.62 -11.83 10.07
C ASP A 101 -15.27 -10.55 10.86
N PHE A 102 -15.46 -9.35 10.28
CA PHE A 102 -15.24 -8.07 10.97
C PHE A 102 -16.54 -7.54 11.61
N PRO A 103 -16.84 -7.84 12.89
CA PRO A 103 -17.93 -7.17 13.58
C PRO A 103 -17.55 -5.71 13.88
N ASP A 104 -18.50 -4.79 13.68
CA ASP A 104 -18.43 -3.38 14.09
C ASP A 104 -17.34 -2.52 13.42
N ILE A 105 -17.25 -2.55 12.09
CA ILE A 105 -16.45 -1.58 11.31
C ILE A 105 -17.30 -0.44 10.73
N SER A 106 -16.73 0.76 10.69
CA SER A 106 -17.33 1.96 10.09
C SER A 106 -17.51 1.83 8.58
N GLU A 107 -18.38 2.66 7.98
CA GLU A 107 -18.59 2.67 6.52
C GLU A 107 -17.31 2.98 5.74
N ARG A 108 -16.42 3.83 6.31
CA ARG A 108 -15.11 4.14 5.70
C ARG A 108 -14.20 2.92 5.68
N GLU A 109 -14.13 2.16 6.79
CA GLU A 109 -13.33 0.94 6.86
C GLU A 109 -13.88 -0.16 5.94
N LYS A 110 -15.21 -0.29 5.82
CA LYS A 110 -15.85 -1.17 4.82
C LYS A 110 -15.41 -0.81 3.41
N GLN A 111 -15.42 0.49 3.07
CA GLN A 111 -14.98 0.96 1.75
C GLN A 111 -13.49 0.63 1.51
N ILE A 112 -12.62 0.84 2.50
CA ILE A 112 -11.19 0.47 2.40
C ILE A 112 -11.04 -1.03 2.16
N LEU A 113 -11.77 -1.85 2.91
CA LEU A 113 -11.73 -3.31 2.80
C LEU A 113 -12.23 -3.81 1.44
N GLU A 114 -13.32 -3.24 0.92
CA GLU A 114 -13.85 -3.54 -0.42
C GLU A 114 -12.83 -3.18 -1.51
N LEU A 115 -12.22 -2.00 -1.43
CA LEU A 115 -11.20 -1.56 -2.38
C LEU A 115 -9.96 -2.46 -2.35
N ALA A 116 -9.46 -2.81 -1.17
CA ALA A 116 -8.33 -3.72 -1.00
C ALA A 116 -8.62 -5.12 -1.55
N THR A 117 -9.80 -5.66 -1.24
CA THR A 117 -10.26 -6.97 -1.73
C THR A 117 -10.38 -6.98 -3.25
N ARG A 118 -11.00 -5.96 -3.83
CA ARG A 118 -11.16 -5.83 -5.28
C ARG A 118 -9.82 -5.65 -5.98
N TYR A 119 -8.92 -4.84 -5.42
CA TYR A 119 -7.56 -4.70 -5.93
C TYR A 119 -6.84 -6.05 -5.98
N ASN A 120 -6.83 -6.82 -4.89
CA ASN A 120 -6.16 -8.13 -4.84
C ASN A 120 -6.76 -9.12 -5.84
N ARG A 121 -8.08 -9.11 -6.02
CA ARG A 121 -8.74 -9.95 -7.03
C ARG A 121 -8.31 -9.57 -8.44
N LEU A 122 -8.17 -8.27 -8.73
CA LEU A 122 -7.77 -7.80 -10.05
C LEU A 122 -6.28 -8.05 -10.33
N SER A 123 -5.42 -7.93 -9.30
CA SER A 123 -3.99 -8.15 -9.43
C SER A 123 -3.65 -9.64 -9.59
N THR A 124 -4.31 -10.52 -8.83
CA THR A 124 -4.10 -11.98 -8.91
C THR A 124 -4.50 -12.58 -10.25
N LEU A 125 -5.60 -12.11 -10.85
CA LEU A 125 -6.05 -12.55 -12.19
C LEU A 125 -5.06 -12.24 -13.32
N LYS A 126 -4.07 -11.35 -13.08
CA LYS A 126 -3.18 -10.81 -14.11
C LYS A 126 -1.70 -11.14 -13.92
N LEU A 127 -1.36 -12.01 -12.97
CA LEU A 127 0.01 -12.47 -12.68
C LEU A 127 0.79 -13.05 -13.89
N ASN A 128 0.13 -13.29 -15.03
CA ASN A 128 0.76 -13.88 -16.22
C ASN A 128 1.43 -12.90 -17.19
N LYS A 129 1.17 -11.59 -17.11
CA LYS A 129 1.88 -10.55 -17.90
C LYS A 129 1.85 -9.28 -17.06
N TYR A 130 2.78 -8.34 -17.26
CA TYR A 130 2.82 -7.01 -16.63
C TYR A 130 1.58 -6.11 -16.87
N ALA A 131 0.39 -6.69 -17.10
CA ALA A 131 -0.88 -6.06 -17.34
C ALA A 131 -1.46 -5.49 -16.03
N PHE A 132 -0.75 -4.50 -15.48
CA PHE A 132 -1.39 -3.54 -14.60
C PHE A 132 -2.49 -2.83 -15.39
N THR A 133 -3.67 -2.68 -14.80
CA THR A 133 -4.79 -2.03 -15.48
C THR A 133 -5.15 -0.73 -14.83
N HIS A 134 -5.67 0.19 -15.64
CA HIS A 134 -6.32 1.43 -15.19
C HIS A 134 -7.26 1.20 -14.01
N GLU A 135 -7.98 0.06 -13.97
CA GLU A 135 -8.85 -0.26 -12.86
C GLU A 135 -8.08 -0.44 -11.54
N CYS A 136 -6.98 -1.18 -11.51
CA CYS A 136 -6.15 -1.34 -10.31
C CYS A 136 -5.58 0.01 -9.85
N HIS A 137 -5.14 0.85 -10.80
CA HIS A 137 -4.66 2.21 -10.54
C HIS A 137 -5.72 3.08 -9.87
N ASN A 138 -6.95 3.04 -10.39
CA ASN A 138 -8.06 3.81 -9.85
C ASN A 138 -8.39 3.38 -8.42
N HIS A 139 -8.36 2.07 -8.14
CA HIS A 139 -8.60 1.56 -6.78
C HIS A 139 -7.53 2.03 -5.81
N LEU A 140 -6.26 1.96 -6.19
CA LEU A 140 -5.16 2.48 -5.36
C LEU A 140 -5.29 4.00 -5.15
N THR A 141 -5.63 4.76 -6.18
CA THR A 141 -5.79 6.22 -6.04
C THR A 141 -6.91 6.58 -5.07
N ILE A 142 -8.07 5.92 -5.16
CA ILE A 142 -9.18 6.13 -4.22
C ILE A 142 -8.77 5.72 -2.81
N LEU A 143 -8.09 4.57 -2.69
CA LEU A 143 -7.61 4.06 -1.42
C LEU A 143 -6.64 5.03 -0.74
N PHE A 144 -5.66 5.58 -1.46
CA PHE A 144 -4.71 6.54 -0.89
C PHE A 144 -5.40 7.81 -0.38
N ASN A 145 -6.42 8.30 -1.09
CA ASN A 145 -7.22 9.44 -0.63
C ASN A 145 -8.00 9.13 0.65
N LEU A 146 -8.54 7.90 0.77
CA LEU A 146 -9.20 7.47 1.99
C LEU A 146 -8.20 7.35 3.15
N LEU A 147 -6.99 6.84 2.90
CA LEU A 147 -5.98 6.58 3.92
C LEU A 147 -5.17 7.82 4.36
N ASN A 148 -5.34 8.96 3.70
CA ASN A 148 -4.55 10.18 3.94
C ASN A 148 -4.59 10.65 5.42
N GLU A 149 -5.64 10.29 6.15
CA GLU A 149 -5.85 10.63 7.56
C GLU A 149 -5.68 9.42 8.51
N ASP A 150 -5.36 8.23 7.98
CA ASP A 150 -5.27 7.01 8.77
C ASP A 150 -3.87 6.82 9.37
N SER A 151 -3.86 6.61 10.69
CA SER A 151 -2.62 6.38 11.45
C SER A 151 -2.20 4.91 11.51
N HIS A 152 -2.97 4.00 10.91
CA HIS A 152 -2.82 2.54 11.08
C HIS A 152 -2.51 1.84 9.75
N VAL A 153 -1.65 2.47 8.95
CA VAL A 153 -1.12 1.89 7.71
C VAL A 153 0.29 1.36 7.94
N PHE A 154 0.58 0.20 7.37
CA PHE A 154 1.87 -0.46 7.49
C PHE A 154 2.38 -0.91 6.13
N ILE A 155 3.70 -1.04 6.01
CA ILE A 155 4.37 -1.72 4.92
C ILE A 155 5.07 -2.98 5.42
N HIS A 156 5.05 -4.01 4.59
CA HIS A 156 5.73 -5.27 4.80
C HIS A 156 6.50 -5.64 3.52
N GLU A 157 7.82 -5.57 3.58
CA GLU A 157 8.71 -5.90 2.46
C GLU A 157 9.20 -7.35 2.62
N THR A 158 8.90 -8.20 1.64
CA THR A 158 9.20 -9.63 1.73
C THR A 158 9.76 -10.20 0.42
N GLY A 159 10.52 -11.28 0.53
CA GLY A 159 11.18 -11.94 -0.60
C GLY A 159 10.22 -12.77 -1.48
N TYR A 160 10.73 -13.24 -2.62
CA TYR A 160 10.00 -14.01 -3.63
C TYR A 160 9.26 -15.26 -3.14
N HIS A 161 9.71 -15.86 -2.05
CA HIS A 161 9.16 -17.12 -1.54
C HIS A 161 8.02 -16.92 -0.54
N TYR A 162 7.52 -15.69 -0.41
CA TYR A 162 6.39 -15.41 0.47
C TYR A 162 5.11 -16.01 -0.11
N SER A 163 4.54 -16.99 0.60
CA SER A 163 3.18 -17.43 0.30
C SER A 163 2.20 -16.33 0.71
N LEU A 164 1.24 -16.01 -0.15
CA LEU A 164 0.12 -15.10 0.14
C LEU A 164 -0.69 -15.50 1.38
N ASP A 165 -0.62 -16.78 1.76
CA ASP A 165 -1.28 -17.32 2.97
C ASP A 165 -0.50 -17.02 4.25
N THR A 166 0.75 -16.57 4.13
CA THR A 166 1.57 -16.20 5.28
C THR A 166 1.11 -14.83 5.77
N LYS A 167 0.75 -14.76 7.05
CA LYS A 167 0.35 -13.52 7.70
C LYS A 167 1.59 -12.87 8.31
N PRO A 168 1.86 -11.57 8.06
CA PRO A 168 3.04 -10.91 8.61
C PRO A 168 2.95 -10.84 10.15
N LYS A 169 4.10 -10.91 10.80
CA LYS A 169 4.19 -10.66 12.25
C LYS A 169 4.28 -9.16 12.49
N LYS A 170 3.78 -8.69 13.64
CA LYS A 170 3.90 -7.27 14.03
C LYS A 170 5.34 -6.73 13.93
N SER A 171 6.34 -7.54 14.29
CA SER A 171 7.76 -7.17 14.23
C SER A 171 8.28 -6.93 12.81
N GLU A 172 7.57 -7.41 11.79
CA GLU A 172 7.89 -7.27 10.37
C GLU A 172 7.15 -6.08 9.74
N LEU A 173 6.19 -5.48 10.45
CA LEU A 173 5.39 -4.36 9.98
C LEU A 173 6.08 -3.03 10.32
N GLN A 174 6.32 -2.23 9.30
CA GLN A 174 6.81 -0.86 9.46
C GLN A 174 5.64 0.12 9.30
N PRO A 175 5.39 1.02 10.27
CA PRO A 175 4.38 2.06 10.11
C PRO A 175 4.66 2.92 8.88
N LEU A 176 3.61 3.37 8.22
CA LEU A 176 3.70 4.13 6.99
C LEU A 176 2.65 5.24 6.98
N HIS A 177 3.04 6.43 6.56
CA HIS A 177 2.08 7.49 6.29
C HIS A 177 1.71 7.48 4.81
N VAL A 178 0.42 7.59 4.53
CA VAL A 178 -0.08 7.65 3.15
C VAL A 178 -0.47 9.08 2.86
N ASN A 179 -0.11 9.57 1.68
CA ASN A 179 -0.55 10.87 1.20
C ASN A 179 -1.33 10.70 -0.11
N GLY A 180 -2.50 11.32 -0.21
CA GLY A 180 -3.33 11.29 -1.43
C GLY A 180 -2.74 12.06 -2.62
N ALA A 181 -1.78 12.97 -2.38
CA ALA A 181 -1.12 13.74 -3.43
C ALA A 181 -0.33 12.81 -4.37
N PRO A 182 -0.57 12.83 -5.70
CA PRO A 182 0.10 11.92 -6.61
C PRO A 182 1.55 12.35 -6.87
N PHE A 183 2.44 11.38 -7.08
CA PHE A 183 3.72 11.63 -7.70
C PHE A 183 3.62 11.64 -9.22
N ASP A 184 4.46 12.45 -9.85
CA ASP A 184 4.70 12.43 -11.29
C ASP A 184 6.20 12.25 -11.56
N MET A 185 6.53 11.99 -12.83
CA MET A 185 7.90 11.92 -13.27
C MET A 185 8.18 13.01 -14.29
N GLU A 186 9.27 13.71 -14.04
CA GLU A 186 9.87 14.65 -14.96
C GLU A 186 11.27 14.17 -15.32
N PHE A 187 11.88 14.81 -16.31
CA PHE A 187 13.24 14.50 -16.71
C PHE A 187 14.03 15.78 -16.89
N ASP A 188 15.26 15.79 -16.39
CA ASP A 188 16.23 16.85 -16.65
C ASP A 188 17.20 16.36 -17.74
N VAL A 189 17.41 17.17 -18.78
CA VAL A 189 18.48 16.97 -19.76
C VAL A 189 19.57 18.00 -19.52
N TYR A 190 20.81 17.52 -19.36
CA TYR A 190 21.97 18.38 -19.16
C TYR A 190 23.22 17.75 -19.81
N SER A 191 24.29 18.53 -19.94
CA SER A 191 25.54 18.03 -20.51
C SER A 191 26.74 18.41 -19.65
N ASP A 192 27.77 17.56 -19.64
CA ASP A 192 29.09 17.87 -19.07
C ASP A 192 30.12 18.11 -20.18
N GLN A 193 31.41 17.83 -20.01
CA GLN A 193 32.39 17.97 -21.10
C GLN A 193 32.21 16.93 -22.23
N ASN A 194 31.79 15.71 -21.90
CA ASN A 194 31.88 14.54 -22.80
C ASN A 194 30.51 13.93 -23.12
N PHE A 195 29.52 14.12 -22.26
CA PHE A 195 28.25 13.43 -22.31
C PHE A 195 27.05 14.38 -22.23
N VAL A 196 25.93 13.90 -22.76
CA VAL A 196 24.58 14.41 -22.52
C VAL A 196 23.84 13.37 -21.68
N TYR A 197 23.11 13.85 -20.69
CA TYR A 197 22.42 13.06 -19.70
C TYR A 197 20.91 13.29 -19.80
N LEU A 198 20.14 12.23 -19.61
CA LEU A 198 18.72 12.26 -19.30
C LEU A 198 18.52 11.68 -17.91
N HIS A 199 18.03 12.50 -16.99
CA HIS A 199 17.97 12.17 -15.57
C HIS A 199 16.52 12.19 -15.10
N LEU A 200 16.03 11.05 -14.58
CA LEU A 200 14.74 10.94 -13.92
C LEU A 200 14.65 11.86 -12.69
N VAL A 201 13.56 12.62 -12.62
CA VAL A 201 13.20 13.48 -11.50
C VAL A 201 11.84 13.06 -10.97
N LEU A 202 11.78 12.68 -9.71
CA LEU A 202 10.54 12.48 -8.97
C LEU A 202 9.95 13.85 -8.63
N LYS A 203 8.70 14.07 -9.02
CA LYS A 203 7.93 15.26 -8.65
C LYS A 203 6.79 14.87 -7.72
N ILE A 204 6.75 15.49 -6.55
CA ILE A 204 5.65 15.38 -5.60
C ILE A 204 5.25 16.80 -5.27
N GLU A 205 4.05 17.21 -5.70
CA GLU A 205 3.61 18.60 -5.62
C GLU A 205 4.65 19.56 -6.25
N GLU A 206 5.20 20.49 -5.47
CA GLU A 206 6.24 21.43 -5.89
C GLU A 206 7.67 20.89 -5.67
N LYS A 207 7.83 19.76 -4.97
CA LYS A 207 9.12 19.16 -4.67
C LYS A 207 9.64 18.40 -5.89
N ARG A 208 10.90 18.67 -6.26
CA ARG A 208 11.62 17.96 -7.33
C ARG A 208 12.84 17.25 -6.74
N ILE A 209 12.90 15.93 -6.89
CA ILE A 209 13.97 15.08 -6.36
C ILE A 209 14.64 14.35 -7.53
N ARG A 210 15.92 14.64 -7.79
CA ARG A 210 16.71 13.91 -8.80
C ARG A 210 17.06 12.52 -8.29
N ILE A 211 16.72 11.51 -9.07
CA ILE A 211 16.86 10.12 -8.66
C ILE A 211 18.17 9.55 -9.19
N SER A 212 19.09 9.21 -8.29
CA SER A 212 20.31 8.49 -8.67
C SER A 212 20.07 6.98 -8.67
N SER A 213 20.95 6.22 -9.35
CA SER A 213 20.89 4.75 -9.38
C SER A 213 20.96 4.14 -7.97
N GLU A 214 21.69 4.76 -7.05
CA GLU A 214 21.83 4.29 -5.65
C GLU A 214 20.59 4.59 -4.79
N SER A 215 19.74 5.53 -5.23
CA SER A 215 18.59 6.02 -4.46
C SER A 215 17.25 5.50 -4.98
N ILE A 216 17.23 4.82 -6.13
CA ILE A 216 15.99 4.50 -6.83
C ILE A 216 15.07 3.58 -6.01
N GLU A 217 15.62 2.54 -5.38
CA GLU A 217 14.82 1.60 -4.56
C GLU A 217 14.31 2.26 -3.28
N LYS A 218 15.06 3.23 -2.75
CA LYS A 218 14.63 4.02 -1.58
C LYS A 218 13.42 4.90 -1.92
N HIS A 219 13.44 5.54 -3.08
CA HIS A 219 12.37 6.43 -3.53
C HIS A 219 11.22 5.70 -4.22
N PHE A 220 11.46 4.53 -4.78
CA PHE A 220 10.47 3.70 -5.44
C PHE A 220 10.56 2.27 -4.92
N PRO A 221 10.13 2.05 -3.65
CA PRO A 221 9.98 0.70 -3.13
C PRO A 221 8.93 -0.09 -3.90
N SER A 222 8.11 0.55 -4.74
CA SER A 222 7.25 -0.12 -5.70
C SER A 222 6.99 0.79 -6.90
N VAL A 223 6.58 0.23 -8.04
CA VAL A 223 6.14 1.03 -9.19
C VAL A 223 4.84 1.79 -8.95
N TYR A 224 4.07 1.39 -7.93
CA TYR A 224 2.75 1.95 -7.63
C TYR A 224 2.81 3.25 -6.83
N PHE A 225 3.89 3.47 -6.07
CA PHE A 225 4.03 4.61 -5.19
C PHE A 225 5.48 5.02 -5.01
N ALA A 226 5.70 6.33 -4.86
CA ALA A 226 6.97 6.89 -4.47
C ALA A 226 7.02 7.06 -2.94
N ARG A 227 8.22 6.97 -2.36
CA ARG A 227 8.50 7.22 -0.95
C ARG A 227 9.37 8.48 -0.81
N ASP A 228 8.94 9.37 0.08
CA ASP A 228 9.70 10.53 0.54
C ASP A 228 9.56 10.66 2.06
N ALA A 229 10.69 10.51 2.76
CA ALA A 229 10.69 10.29 4.21
C ALA A 229 9.75 9.14 4.62
N ASP A 230 8.82 9.39 5.53
CA ASP A 230 7.87 8.40 6.07
C ASP A 230 6.55 8.34 5.29
N TYR A 231 6.44 9.12 4.20
CA TYR A 231 5.22 9.20 3.38
C TYR A 231 5.37 8.42 2.08
N ILE A 232 4.27 7.77 1.67
CA ILE A 232 4.11 7.24 0.32
C ILE A 232 3.05 8.02 -0.46
N TYR A 233 3.30 8.13 -1.77
CA TYR A 233 2.50 8.91 -2.71
C TYR A 233 2.14 8.01 -3.89
N PRO A 234 0.87 7.94 -4.34
CA PRO A 234 0.48 7.06 -5.44
C PRO A 234 0.95 7.66 -6.76
N ALA A 235 1.12 6.82 -7.78
CA ALA A 235 1.39 7.33 -9.13
C ALA A 235 0.26 8.23 -9.62
N ARG A 236 0.57 9.27 -10.39
CA ARG A 236 -0.46 10.13 -10.99
C ARG A 236 -1.35 9.37 -11.97
N ASN A 237 -0.76 8.52 -12.79
CA ASN A 237 -1.44 7.80 -13.86
C ASN A 237 -0.62 6.60 -14.34
N MET A 238 -1.21 5.84 -15.27
CA MET A 238 -0.56 4.68 -15.90
C MET A 238 0.70 5.04 -16.69
N ALA A 239 0.80 6.25 -17.26
CA ALA A 239 1.99 6.67 -17.99
C ALA A 239 3.18 6.83 -17.03
N ALA A 240 2.96 7.39 -15.84
CA ALA A 240 3.98 7.46 -14.80
C ALA A 240 4.48 6.07 -14.39
N ILE A 241 3.59 5.10 -14.19
CA ILE A 241 3.97 3.72 -13.85
C ILE A 241 4.73 3.07 -15.00
N SER A 242 4.24 3.22 -16.23
CA SER A 242 4.87 2.61 -17.42
C SER A 242 6.26 3.16 -17.67
N ALA A 243 6.46 4.48 -17.52
CA ALA A 243 7.78 5.04 -17.66
C ALA A 243 8.69 4.63 -16.49
N LEU A 244 8.19 4.56 -15.25
CA LEU A 244 9.00 4.17 -14.09
C LEU A 244 9.60 2.77 -14.28
N ILE A 245 8.80 1.82 -14.79
CA ILE A 245 9.27 0.46 -15.13
C ILE A 245 10.50 0.51 -16.05
N GLY A 246 10.53 1.40 -17.04
CA GLY A 246 11.66 1.57 -17.96
C GLY A 246 12.90 2.17 -17.32
N TYR A 247 12.73 3.02 -16.30
CA TYR A 247 13.83 3.75 -15.64
C TYR A 247 14.26 3.14 -14.30
N LEU A 248 13.55 2.14 -13.77
CA LEU A 248 13.90 1.45 -12.51
C LEU A 248 15.31 0.84 -12.51
N LYS A 249 15.82 0.45 -13.67
CA LYS A 249 17.18 -0.12 -13.80
C LYS A 249 18.23 0.94 -14.13
N ASN A 250 17.82 2.04 -14.73
CA ASN A 250 18.73 3.07 -15.19
C ASN A 250 18.07 4.46 -15.17
N PRO A 251 18.01 5.12 -14.00
CA PRO A 251 17.41 6.45 -13.87
C PRO A 251 18.24 7.56 -14.51
N VAL A 252 19.49 7.27 -14.88
CA VAL A 252 20.42 8.23 -15.50
C VAL A 252 20.96 7.64 -16.79
N GLN A 253 20.30 7.96 -17.89
CA GLN A 253 20.80 7.60 -19.21
C GLN A 253 21.83 8.63 -19.67
N LYS A 254 22.89 8.18 -20.33
CA LYS A 254 23.94 9.06 -20.87
C LYS A 254 24.32 8.66 -22.28
N MET A 255 24.65 9.65 -23.09
CA MET A 255 25.14 9.50 -24.45
C MET A 255 26.35 10.41 -24.67
N VAL A 256 27.30 9.99 -25.51
CA VAL A 256 28.45 10.84 -25.88
C VAL A 256 27.96 12.07 -26.65
N LYS A 257 28.52 13.25 -26.39
CA LYS A 257 28.10 14.53 -26.99
C LYS A 257 28.02 14.53 -28.52
N ASN A 258 28.89 13.76 -29.20
CA ASN A 258 28.86 13.66 -30.66
C ASN A 258 27.56 13.05 -31.20
N HIS A 259 26.81 12.33 -30.36
CA HIS A 259 25.51 11.72 -30.66
C HIS A 259 24.34 12.47 -30.01
N THR A 260 24.52 13.75 -29.65
CA THR A 260 23.45 14.53 -28.98
C THR A 260 22.18 14.60 -29.83
N GLU A 261 22.30 14.83 -31.13
CA GLU A 261 21.12 14.95 -32.01
C GLU A 261 20.33 13.64 -32.09
N GLU A 262 21.02 12.51 -32.18
CA GLU A 262 20.43 11.16 -32.15
C GLU A 262 19.78 10.87 -30.79
N PHE A 263 20.48 11.17 -29.69
CA PHE A 263 19.94 11.02 -28.34
C PHE A 263 18.66 11.82 -28.11
N LEU A 264 18.63 13.07 -28.58
CA LEU A 264 17.45 13.92 -28.47
C LEU A 264 16.30 13.38 -29.33
N ALA A 265 16.57 12.95 -30.56
CA ALA A 265 15.55 12.45 -31.49
C ALA A 265 14.94 11.12 -31.07
N GLU A 266 15.75 10.17 -30.59
CA GLU A 266 15.31 8.80 -30.32
C GLU A 266 14.81 8.59 -28.89
N PHE A 267 15.32 9.34 -27.91
CA PHE A 267 14.99 9.12 -26.50
C PHE A 267 14.23 10.30 -25.91
N VAL A 268 14.76 11.52 -26.07
CA VAL A 268 14.21 12.69 -25.36
C VAL A 268 12.90 13.16 -25.97
N ILE A 269 12.82 13.37 -27.30
CA ILE A 269 11.61 13.86 -27.98
C ILE A 269 10.42 12.90 -27.76
N PRO A 270 10.55 11.58 -27.94
CA PRO A 270 9.44 10.67 -27.68
C PRO A 270 8.96 10.71 -26.22
N LEU A 271 9.88 10.89 -25.27
CA LEU A 271 9.55 11.01 -23.86
C LEU A 271 8.74 12.29 -23.56
N MET A 272 9.02 13.37 -24.27
CA MET A 272 8.31 14.65 -24.14
C MET A 272 6.83 14.59 -24.54
N GLU A 273 6.40 13.55 -25.24
CA GLU A 273 4.98 13.38 -25.61
C GLU A 273 4.10 13.14 -24.38
N ASN A 274 4.65 12.47 -23.36
CA ASN A 274 3.90 12.03 -22.18
C ASN A 274 4.44 12.59 -20.86
N HIS A 275 5.65 13.15 -20.86
CA HIS A 275 6.32 13.65 -19.66
C HIS A 275 6.90 15.04 -19.85
N HIS A 276 7.00 15.79 -18.75
CA HIS A 276 7.73 17.04 -18.75
C HIS A 276 9.24 16.77 -18.81
N VAL A 277 9.92 17.39 -19.77
CA VAL A 277 11.37 17.33 -19.89
C VAL A 277 11.93 18.75 -19.87
N ASN A 278 12.82 19.02 -18.93
CA ASN A 278 13.53 20.29 -18.81
C ASN A 278 14.82 20.23 -19.65
N LEU A 279 14.90 21.09 -20.68
CA LEU A 279 16.07 21.27 -21.56
C LEU A 279 16.89 22.54 -21.25
N GLU A 280 16.57 23.31 -20.22
CA GLU A 280 17.23 24.59 -19.92
C GLU A 280 18.72 24.43 -19.59
N LYS A 281 19.15 23.21 -19.27
CA LYS A 281 20.53 22.88 -18.87
C LYS A 281 21.38 22.31 -20.01
N ILE A 282 20.89 22.33 -21.25
CA ILE A 282 21.66 21.95 -22.43
C ILE A 282 21.89 23.17 -23.35
N GLU A 283 23.15 23.55 -23.55
CA GLU A 283 23.51 24.70 -24.37
C GLU A 283 23.17 24.47 -25.85
N GLY A 284 22.63 25.49 -26.51
CA GLY A 284 22.32 25.44 -27.94
C GLY A 284 21.03 24.69 -28.28
N TYR A 285 20.22 24.30 -27.31
CA TYR A 285 18.91 23.70 -27.57
C TYR A 285 17.83 24.43 -26.79
N SER A 286 16.74 24.77 -27.47
CA SER A 286 15.56 25.36 -26.83
C SER A 286 14.28 24.75 -27.38
N LEU A 287 13.23 24.78 -26.56
CA LEU A 287 11.91 24.33 -26.97
C LEU A 287 11.21 25.46 -27.72
N GLU A 288 11.07 25.34 -29.05
CA GLU A 288 10.10 26.14 -29.77
C GLU A 288 8.70 25.62 -29.44
N HIS A 289 7.93 26.40 -28.69
CA HIS A 289 6.50 26.20 -28.56
C HIS A 289 5.84 26.64 -29.87
N SER A 290 5.73 25.73 -30.84
CA SER A 290 4.82 25.95 -31.96
C SER A 290 3.40 25.89 -31.42
N SER A 291 2.74 27.05 -31.30
CA SER A 291 1.30 27.10 -31.03
C SER A 291 0.61 26.18 -32.03
N PRO A 292 -0.22 25.22 -31.59
CA PRO A 292 -0.84 24.26 -32.49
C PRO A 292 -1.65 25.03 -33.53
N LYS A 293 -1.15 25.09 -34.77
CA LYS A 293 -1.91 25.64 -35.89
C LYS A 293 -2.86 24.55 -36.36
N PRO A 294 -4.18 24.70 -36.16
CA PRO A 294 -5.13 23.68 -36.62
C PRO A 294 -5.00 23.54 -38.14
N MET A 295 -4.52 22.40 -38.62
CA MET A 295 -4.26 22.23 -40.05
C MET A 295 -5.57 22.13 -40.84
N LYS A 296 -6.55 21.34 -40.37
CA LYS A 296 -7.91 21.22 -40.93
C LYS A 296 -8.87 20.69 -39.86
N LYS A 297 -10.09 21.24 -39.77
CA LYS A 297 -11.21 20.61 -39.05
C LYS A 297 -11.86 19.60 -39.99
N LYS A 298 -11.81 18.29 -39.71
CA LYS A 298 -12.63 17.29 -40.40
C LYS A 298 -13.88 17.03 -39.56
N LEU A 299 -15.05 17.31 -40.14
CA LEU A 299 -16.34 17.07 -39.51
C LEU A 299 -16.82 15.68 -39.94
N TYR A 300 -17.02 14.78 -38.98
CA TYR A 300 -17.63 13.48 -39.24
C TYR A 300 -19.06 13.50 -38.72
N VAL A 301 -20.02 13.44 -39.63
CA VAL A 301 -21.44 13.28 -39.32
C VAL A 301 -21.75 11.79 -39.31
N SER A 302 -22.14 11.26 -38.15
CA SER A 302 -22.67 9.91 -38.04
C SER A 302 -23.94 9.79 -38.89
N GLY A 303 -24.09 8.70 -39.64
CA GLY A 303 -25.28 8.44 -40.48
C GLY A 303 -26.60 8.37 -39.71
N ILE A 304 -26.56 8.36 -38.38
CA ILE A 304 -27.73 8.33 -37.47
C ILE A 304 -27.97 9.69 -36.79
N GLY A 305 -27.20 10.73 -37.13
CA GLY A 305 -27.45 12.13 -36.73
C GLY A 305 -27.22 12.48 -35.26
N GLN A 306 -26.79 11.54 -34.41
CA GLN A 306 -26.79 11.75 -32.96
C GLN A 306 -25.49 12.31 -32.36
N PHE A 307 -24.41 12.47 -33.13
CA PHE A 307 -23.21 13.20 -32.68
C PHE A 307 -22.33 13.67 -33.82
N VAL A 308 -21.65 14.80 -33.59
CA VAL A 308 -20.57 15.35 -34.43
C VAL A 308 -19.25 15.10 -33.72
N MET A 309 -18.31 14.39 -34.36
CA MET A 309 -17.00 14.13 -33.78
C MET A 309 -15.97 15.12 -34.33
N PHE A 310 -15.33 15.88 -33.44
CA PHE A 310 -14.20 16.76 -33.77
C PHE A 310 -12.88 16.04 -33.47
N ARG A 311 -12.06 15.78 -34.49
CA ARG A 311 -10.67 15.35 -34.31
C ARG A 311 -9.73 16.45 -34.83
N PRO A 312 -9.11 17.26 -33.96
CA PRO A 312 -8.08 18.18 -34.40
C PRO A 312 -6.83 17.40 -34.86
N THR A 313 -6.30 17.75 -36.04
CA THR A 313 -4.96 17.31 -36.45
C THR A 313 -3.97 18.37 -36.02
N ILE A 314 -3.02 18.00 -35.14
CA ILE A 314 -2.03 18.91 -34.54
C ILE A 314 -0.66 18.54 -35.12
N ALA A 315 0.10 19.53 -35.59
CA ALA A 315 1.52 19.37 -35.91
C ALA A 315 2.35 19.64 -34.63
N MET A 316 3.19 18.68 -34.24
CA MET A 316 3.98 18.75 -33.00
C MET A 316 5.38 19.32 -33.20
N LYS A 317 5.95 19.75 -32.07
CA LYS A 317 7.13 20.59 -31.82
C LYS A 317 8.37 20.24 -32.65
N LYS A 318 9.17 21.26 -32.97
CA LYS A 318 10.55 21.12 -33.45
C LYS A 318 11.54 21.60 -32.38
N ILE A 319 12.62 20.86 -32.20
CA ILE A 319 13.80 21.34 -31.47
C ILE A 319 14.66 22.14 -32.46
N ARG A 320 15.12 23.32 -32.05
CA ARG A 320 16.04 24.14 -32.84
C ARG A 320 17.38 24.23 -32.14
N LYS A 321 18.43 24.02 -32.92
CA LYS A 321 19.83 24.24 -32.59
C LYS A 321 20.15 25.74 -32.66
#